data_AF-A0A820TPH8-F1
#
_entry.id   AF-A0A820TPH8-F1
#
_cell.length_a   1.000
_cell.length_b   1.000
_cell.length_c   1.000
_cell.angle_alpha   90.00
_cell.angle_beta   90.00
_cell.angle_gamma   90.00
#
_symmetry.space_group_name_H-M   'P 1'
#
loop_
_entity.id
_entity.type
_entity.pdbx_description
1 polymer ?
#
loop_
_entity_poly.entity_id
_entity_poly.type
_entity_poly.pdbx_seq_one_letter_code
_entity_poly.pdbx_strand_id
1 'polypeptide(L)'
;MAYEYNPEFVLVCAGFDAAEGDRIGWGKLSACAYSQMTHMLLSLANGRVLEVLEGGYCLSQLNVCGSACVATLLGDSPVRCSEDAAKYPQDLVSLPTIRIIKNIHRPFWSSLFSIPVQDESTIDQLAESLEQKAMIKN
;
A
#
# COMPACT_ATOMS: atom_id res chain seq x y z
N MET A 1 -5.47 -2.50 -12.55
CA MET A 1 -6.22 -3.54 -11.80
C MET A 1 -7.53 -3.00 -11.25
N ALA A 2 -7.57 -2.23 -10.15
CA ALA A 2 -8.86 -1.81 -9.55
C ALA A 2 -9.81 -1.04 -10.50
N TYR A 3 -9.30 -0.09 -11.29
CA TYR A 3 -10.09 0.59 -12.32
C TYR A 3 -10.57 -0.35 -13.45
N GLU A 4 -9.75 -1.34 -13.83
CA GLU A 4 -10.11 -2.34 -14.84
C GLU A 4 -11.17 -3.31 -14.32
N TYR A 5 -11.09 -3.66 -13.03
CA TYR A 5 -12.09 -4.47 -12.36
C TYR A 5 -13.46 -3.77 -12.29
N ASN A 6 -13.46 -2.44 -12.19
CA ASN A 6 -14.65 -1.61 -12.13
C ASN A 6 -15.65 -2.07 -11.04
N PRO A 7 -15.25 -2.04 -9.75
CA PRO A 7 -16.07 -2.54 -8.66
C PRO A 7 -17.36 -1.72 -8.51
N GLU A 8 -18.43 -2.40 -8.09
CA GLU A 8 -19.69 -1.76 -7.70
C GLU A 8 -19.68 -1.27 -6.24
N PHE A 9 -18.75 -1.77 -5.42
CA PHE A 9 -18.57 -1.40 -4.03
C PHE A 9 -17.13 -1.73 -3.59
N VAL A 10 -16.55 -0.93 -2.71
CA VAL A 10 -15.21 -1.15 -2.16
C VAL A 10 -15.30 -1.41 -0.66
N LEU A 11 -14.82 -2.59 -0.23
CA LEU A 11 -14.63 -2.92 1.18
C LEU A 11 -13.14 -2.88 1.50
N VAL A 12 -12.76 -2.11 2.52
CA VAL A 12 -11.38 -1.98 2.97
C VAL A 12 -11.26 -2.58 4.37
N CYS A 13 -10.48 -3.65 4.49
CA CYS A 13 -9.98 -4.13 5.77
C CYS A 13 -8.90 -3.16 6.27
N ALA A 14 -9.31 -2.17 7.05
CA ALA A 14 -8.48 -1.03 7.44
C ALA A 14 -7.66 -1.35 8.70
N GLY A 15 -6.47 -1.92 8.47
CA GLY A 15 -5.44 -2.10 9.50
C GLY A 15 -4.51 -0.89 9.61
N PHE A 16 -4.32 -0.38 10.83
CA PHE A 16 -3.43 0.73 11.15
C PHE A 16 -2.11 0.29 11.81
N ASP A 17 -1.79 -1.00 11.75
CA ASP A 17 -0.55 -1.56 12.31
C ASP A 17 0.70 -1.28 11.44
N ALA A 18 0.53 -0.87 10.18
CA ALA A 18 1.61 -0.34 9.35
C ALA A 18 1.96 1.14 9.65
N ALA A 19 1.24 1.78 10.57
CA ALA A 19 1.52 3.16 10.97
C ALA A 19 2.87 3.28 11.69
N GLU A 20 3.54 4.43 11.51
CA GLU A 20 4.82 4.69 12.17
C GLU A 20 4.71 4.63 13.70
N GLY A 21 5.50 3.77 14.33
CA GLY A 21 5.50 3.59 15.79
C GLY A 21 4.55 2.51 16.30
N ASP A 22 3.86 1.78 15.42
CA ASP A 22 3.24 0.52 15.79
C ASP A 22 4.32 -0.54 16.09
N ARG A 23 4.12 -1.28 17.18
CA ARG A 23 5.11 -2.25 17.69
C ARG A 23 5.09 -3.58 16.92
N ILE A 24 4.06 -3.84 16.12
CA ILE A 24 3.81 -5.13 15.48
C ILE A 24 3.98 -5.06 13.97
N GLY A 25 3.53 -4.01 13.29
CA GLY A 25 3.53 -3.99 11.82
C GLY A 25 4.83 -3.49 11.16
N TRP A 26 5.77 -2.93 11.93
CA TRP A 26 7.10 -2.48 11.44
C TRP A 26 7.07 -1.47 10.29
N GLY A 27 5.90 -0.91 9.99
CA GLY A 27 5.69 0.07 8.94
C GLY A 27 6.07 1.48 9.38
N LYS A 28 6.02 2.39 8.41
CA LYS A 28 6.25 3.83 8.59
C LYS A 28 5.19 4.67 7.88
N LEU A 29 3.97 4.14 7.76
CA LEU A 29 2.90 4.88 7.13
C LEU A 29 2.45 6.02 8.06
N SER A 30 2.26 7.19 7.47
CA SER A 30 1.74 8.36 8.17
C SER A 30 0.24 8.53 7.89
N ALA A 31 -0.42 9.40 8.66
CA ALA A 31 -1.79 9.80 8.37
C ALA A 31 -1.95 10.38 6.95
N CYS A 32 -0.91 11.01 6.39
CA CYS A 32 -0.94 11.39 4.98
C CYS A 32 -1.12 10.17 4.09
N ALA A 33 -0.27 9.15 4.22
CA ALA A 33 -0.34 7.96 3.38
C ALA A 33 -1.72 7.29 3.45
N TYR A 34 -2.27 7.12 4.66
CA TYR A 34 -3.60 6.56 4.87
C TYR A 34 -4.70 7.40 4.20
N SER A 35 -4.75 8.72 4.46
CA SER A 35 -5.76 9.59 3.83
C SER A 35 -5.66 9.64 2.30
N GLN A 36 -4.44 9.60 1.74
CA GLN A 36 -4.24 9.56 0.28
C GLN A 36 -4.75 8.23 -0.31
N MET A 37 -4.51 7.09 0.37
CA MET A 37 -5.04 5.80 -0.06
C MET A 37 -6.57 5.79 -0.04
N THR A 38 -7.20 6.27 1.05
CA THR A 38 -8.66 6.43 1.14
C THR A 38 -9.20 7.31 0.01
N HIS A 39 -8.55 8.45 -0.25
CA HIS A 39 -8.93 9.36 -1.33
C HIS A 39 -8.85 8.69 -2.71
N MET A 40 -7.80 7.91 -2.97
CA MET A 40 -7.65 7.15 -4.22
C MET A 40 -8.73 6.08 -4.40
N LEU A 41 -9.26 5.50 -3.31
CA LEU A 41 -10.32 4.50 -3.38
C LEU A 41 -11.69 5.13 -3.62
N LEU A 42 -11.92 6.37 -3.16
CA LEU A 42 -13.17 7.10 -3.38
C LEU A 42 -13.45 7.42 -4.87
N SER A 43 -12.44 7.34 -5.74
CA SER A 43 -12.65 7.47 -7.19
C SER A 43 -13.30 6.23 -7.83
N LEU A 44 -13.34 5.10 -7.12
CA LEU A 44 -13.93 3.84 -7.56
C LEU A 44 -15.38 3.73 -7.07
N ALA A 45 -16.18 2.87 -7.69
CA ALA A 45 -17.54 2.52 -7.24
C ALA A 45 -18.45 3.75 -6.95
N ASN A 46 -18.24 4.88 -7.64
CA ASN A 46 -18.89 6.16 -7.36
C ASN A 46 -18.80 6.58 -5.86
N GLY A 47 -17.65 6.35 -5.22
CA GLY A 47 -17.42 6.69 -3.82
C GLY A 47 -18.07 5.74 -2.80
N ARG A 48 -18.65 4.61 -3.24
CA ARG A 48 -19.19 3.59 -2.32
C ARG A 48 -18.07 2.77 -1.70
N VAL A 49 -17.46 3.32 -0.67
CA VAL A 49 -16.35 2.75 0.09
C VAL A 49 -16.77 2.54 1.55
N LEU A 50 -16.51 1.36 2.10
CA LEU A 50 -16.64 1.06 3.52
C LEU A 50 -15.28 0.62 4.06
N GLU A 51 -14.77 1.36 5.05
CA GLU A 51 -13.59 0.97 5.83
C GLU A 51 -14.02 0.27 7.11
N VAL A 52 -13.47 -0.92 7.36
CA VAL A 52 -13.72 -1.73 8.56
C VAL A 52 -12.42 -1.85 9.33
N LEU A 53 -12.39 -1.32 10.56
CA LEU A 53 -11.21 -1.37 11.42
C LEU A 53 -10.83 -2.83 11.73
N GLU A 54 -9.56 -3.18 11.47
CA GLU A 54 -8.97 -4.49 11.78
C GLU A 54 -7.89 -4.34 12.87
N GLY A 55 -6.63 -4.16 12.46
CA GLY A 55 -5.47 -3.98 13.34
C GLY A 55 -5.15 -2.51 13.63
N GLY A 56 -4.20 -2.27 14.55
CA GLY A 56 -3.77 -0.94 14.97
C GLY A 56 -3.52 -0.92 16.48
N TYR A 57 -2.27 -1.14 16.87
CA TYR A 57 -1.89 -1.44 18.25
C TYR A 57 -1.19 -0.27 18.95
N CYS A 58 -0.79 0.75 18.19
CA CYS A 58 -0.42 2.06 18.72
C CYS A 58 -1.62 3.00 18.72
N LEU A 59 -2.29 3.15 19.87
CA LEU A 59 -3.54 3.93 20.00
C LEU A 59 -3.41 5.38 19.53
N SER A 60 -2.27 6.03 19.77
CA SER A 60 -2.04 7.40 19.30
C SER A 60 -2.02 7.46 17.77
N GLN A 61 -1.39 6.49 17.11
CA GLN A 61 -1.30 6.42 15.66
C GLN A 61 -2.60 5.97 15.01
N LEU A 62 -3.30 5.02 15.62
CA LEU A 62 -4.64 4.62 15.22
C LEU A 62 -5.58 5.84 15.19
N ASN A 63 -5.59 6.64 16.26
CA ASN A 63 -6.43 7.84 16.32
C ASN A 63 -6.09 8.84 15.21
N VAL A 64 -4.81 9.12 15.01
CA VAL A 64 -4.35 10.11 14.03
C VAL A 64 -4.59 9.65 12.59
N CYS A 65 -4.26 8.40 12.25
CA CYS A 65 -4.45 7.85 10.92
C CYS A 65 -5.92 7.57 10.60
N GLY A 66 -6.65 6.96 11.55
CA GLY A 66 -8.07 6.68 11.39
C GLY A 66 -8.91 7.95 11.25
N SER A 67 -8.62 9.00 12.05
CA SER A 67 -9.31 10.29 11.89
C SER A 67 -9.06 10.92 10.52
N ALA A 68 -7.86 10.78 9.96
CA ALA A 68 -7.54 11.28 8.62
C ALA A 68 -8.29 10.53 7.52
N CYS A 69 -8.46 9.21 7.64
CA CYS A 69 -9.33 8.43 6.75
C CYS A 69 -10.79 8.88 6.85
N VAL A 70 -11.32 9.00 8.08
CA VAL A 70 -12.70 9.45 8.30
C VAL A 70 -12.96 10.84 7.73
N ALA A 71 -12.05 11.80 7.95
CA ALA A 71 -12.16 13.14 7.36
C ALA A 71 -12.22 13.07 5.82
N THR A 72 -11.38 12.23 5.22
CA THR A 72 -11.37 12.02 3.76
C THR A 72 -12.67 11.39 3.26
N LEU A 73 -13.23 10.41 3.98
CA LEU A 73 -14.54 9.82 3.68
C LEU A 73 -15.68 10.83 3.77
N LEU A 74 -15.57 11.82 4.67
CA LEU A 74 -16.52 12.93 4.80
C LEU A 74 -16.38 13.99 3.70
N GLY A 75 -15.37 13.88 2.83
CA GLY A 75 -15.15 14.77 1.69
C GLY A 75 -14.08 15.85 1.93
N ASP A 76 -13.39 15.83 3.07
CA ASP A 76 -12.25 16.71 3.28
C ASP A 76 -11.10 16.32 2.33
N SER A 77 -10.25 17.31 2.00
CA SER A 77 -9.04 17.03 1.23
C SER A 77 -8.10 16.12 2.04
N PRO A 78 -7.45 15.11 1.41
CA PRO A 78 -6.51 14.26 2.13
C PRO A 78 -5.35 15.08 2.68
N VAL A 79 -4.77 14.60 3.78
CA VAL A 79 -3.65 15.29 4.45
C VAL A 79 -2.52 15.46 3.45
N ARG A 80 -1.87 16.63 3.47
CA ARG A 80 -0.72 16.90 2.59
C ARG A 80 0.49 16.12 3.07
N CYS A 81 1.15 15.42 2.14
CA CYS A 81 2.38 14.72 2.42
C CYS A 81 3.55 15.70 2.42
N SER A 82 4.54 15.45 3.28
CA SER A 82 5.81 16.18 3.21
C SER A 82 6.54 15.86 1.90
N GLU A 83 7.36 16.78 1.42
CA GLU A 83 8.20 16.55 0.23
C GLU A 83 9.14 15.34 0.42
N ASP A 84 9.57 15.08 1.67
CA ASP A 84 10.37 13.92 2.02
C ASP A 84 9.61 12.59 1.87
N ALA A 85 8.29 12.58 2.04
CA ALA A 85 7.46 11.39 1.85
C ALA A 85 7.26 11.03 0.36
N ALA A 86 7.52 11.96 -0.56
CA ALA A 86 7.46 11.72 -2.00
C ALA A 86 8.73 11.06 -2.56
N LYS A 87 9.76 10.86 -1.72
CA LYS A 87 10.96 10.14 -2.14
C LYS A 87 10.60 8.69 -2.42
N TYR A 88 10.86 8.26 -3.65
CA TYR A 88 10.65 6.89 -4.09
C TYR A 88 11.30 5.92 -3.10
N PRO A 89 10.68 4.76 -2.84
CA PRO A 89 11.31 3.74 -2.02
C PRO A 89 12.66 3.39 -2.68
N GLN A 90 13.75 3.75 -2.00
CA GLN A 90 15.11 3.33 -2.38
C GLN A 90 15.41 1.93 -1.83
N ASP A 91 14.41 1.26 -1.26
CA ASP A 91 14.63 -0.03 -0.65
C ASP A 91 14.72 -1.12 -1.72
N LEU A 92 15.73 -1.97 -1.57
CA LEU A 92 16.07 -3.05 -2.49
C LEU A 92 14.96 -4.12 -2.63
N VAL A 93 13.86 -4.01 -1.87
CA VAL A 93 12.84 -5.05 -1.75
C VAL A 93 11.53 -4.64 -2.46
N SER A 94 11.04 -3.41 -2.27
CA SER A 94 9.71 -3.02 -2.77
C SER A 94 9.57 -3.08 -4.29
N LEU A 95 10.47 -2.44 -5.05
CA LEU A 95 10.35 -2.37 -6.51
C LEU A 95 10.41 -3.76 -7.16
N PRO A 96 11.35 -4.64 -6.79
CA PRO A 96 11.39 -5.95 -7.41
C PRO A 96 10.23 -6.85 -6.98
N THR A 97 9.76 -6.77 -5.73
CA THR A 97 8.52 -7.43 -5.31
C THR A 97 7.33 -6.95 -6.15
N ILE A 98 7.18 -5.64 -6.38
CA ILE A 98 6.13 -5.08 -7.25
C ILE A 98 6.26 -5.63 -8.68
N ARG A 99 7.48 -5.76 -9.22
CA ARG A 99 7.70 -6.35 -10.56
C ARG A 99 7.26 -7.81 -10.62
N ILE A 100 7.63 -8.61 -9.61
CA ILE A 100 7.21 -10.02 -9.51
C ILE A 100 5.68 -10.12 -9.48
N ILE A 101 5.01 -9.35 -8.61
CA ILE A 101 3.55 -9.35 -8.50
C ILE A 101 2.91 -8.94 -9.83
N LYS A 102 3.43 -7.90 -10.49
CA LYS A 102 2.94 -7.47 -11.81
C LYS A 102 3.10 -8.56 -12.87
N ASN A 103 4.23 -9.26 -12.90
CA ASN A 103 4.47 -10.33 -13.87
C ASN A 103 3.53 -11.51 -13.65
N ILE A 104 3.33 -11.95 -12.39
CA ILE A 104 2.40 -13.03 -12.04
C ILE A 104 0.97 -12.68 -12.44
N HIS A 105 0.53 -11.45 -12.20
CA HIS A 105 -0.83 -11.03 -12.51
C HIS A 105 -1.05 -10.62 -13.97
N ARG A 106 0.02 -10.44 -14.76
CA ARG A 106 -0.05 -9.96 -16.15
C ARG A 106 -1.05 -10.72 -17.04
N PRO A 107 -1.14 -12.06 -17.02
CA PRO A 107 -2.05 -12.79 -17.90
C PRO A 107 -3.53 -12.48 -17.65
N PHE A 108 -3.87 -11.95 -16.46
CA PHE A 108 -5.25 -11.74 -16.02
C PHE A 108 -5.71 -10.29 -16.12
N TRP A 109 -4.80 -9.33 -16.32
CA TRP A 109 -5.10 -7.90 -16.24
C TRP A 109 -4.50 -7.15 -17.43
N SER A 110 -5.37 -6.66 -18.31
CA SER A 110 -5.03 -5.87 -19.50
C SER A 110 -4.18 -4.64 -19.15
N SER A 111 -4.47 -4.01 -18.01
CA SER A 111 -3.72 -2.85 -17.48
C SER A 111 -2.25 -3.14 -17.14
N LEU A 112 -1.82 -4.41 -17.13
CA LEU A 112 -0.43 -4.80 -16.84
C LEU A 112 0.37 -5.20 -18.10
N PHE A 113 -0.24 -5.25 -19.29
CA PHE A 113 0.46 -5.69 -20.50
C PHE A 113 1.50 -4.67 -20.99
N SER A 114 1.26 -3.37 -20.82
CA SER A 114 2.02 -2.28 -21.48
C SER A 114 3.35 -1.89 -20.84
N ILE A 115 3.86 -2.61 -19.83
CA ILE A 115 5.11 -2.26 -19.15
C ILE A 115 6.23 -3.18 -19.66
N PRO A 116 7.24 -2.69 -20.40
CA PRO A 116 8.40 -3.50 -20.77
C PRO A 116 9.09 -3.99 -19.50
N VAL A 117 9.27 -5.30 -19.37
CA VAL A 117 10.03 -5.89 -18.26
C VAL A 117 11.50 -5.66 -18.56
N GLN A 118 12.13 -4.74 -17.84
CA GLN A 118 13.58 -4.62 -17.83
C GLN A 118 14.12 -5.64 -16.81
N ASP A 119 14.57 -6.77 -17.36
CA ASP A 119 15.45 -7.78 -16.77
C ASP A 119 14.83 -8.80 -15.78
N GLU A 120 14.82 -10.08 -16.19
CA GLU A 120 14.43 -11.25 -15.38
C GLU A 120 15.49 -11.59 -14.31
N SER A 121 16.75 -11.18 -14.51
CA SER A 121 17.87 -11.47 -13.59
C SER A 121 17.68 -10.90 -12.18
N THR A 122 16.83 -9.87 -12.06
CA THR A 122 16.54 -9.23 -10.77
C THR A 122 15.70 -10.12 -9.86
N ILE A 123 14.87 -11.01 -10.42
CA ILE A 123 13.96 -11.87 -9.62
C ILE A 123 14.77 -12.91 -8.82
N ASP A 124 15.73 -13.56 -9.49
CA ASP A 124 16.58 -14.58 -8.88
C ASP A 124 17.47 -13.99 -7.78
N GLN A 125 18.00 -12.78 -8.00
CA GLN A 125 18.81 -12.05 -7.03
C GLN A 125 18.02 -11.66 -5.76
N LEU A 126 16.71 -11.41 -5.86
CA LEU A 126 15.89 -11.15 -4.67
C LEU A 126 15.50 -12.42 -3.92
N ALA A 127 15.24 -13.51 -4.62
CA ALA A 127 15.00 -14.80 -3.96
C ALA A 127 16.21 -15.15 -3.07
N GLU A 128 17.43 -15.03 -3.60
CA GLU A 128 18.67 -15.24 -2.83
C GLU A 128 18.84 -14.24 -1.67
N SER A 129 18.51 -12.97 -1.88
CA SER A 129 18.63 -11.94 -0.81
C SER A 129 17.63 -12.16 0.34
N LEU A 130 16.41 -12.61 0.03
CA LEU A 130 15.39 -12.93 1.04
C LEU A 130 15.77 -14.19 1.82
N GLU A 131 16.33 -15.21 1.16
CA GLU A 131 16.84 -16.42 1.81
C GLU A 131 18.02 -16.09 2.75
N GLN A 132 18.97 -15.26 2.32
CA GLN A 132 20.09 -14.82 3.17
C GLN A 132 19.62 -14.03 4.40
N LYS A 133 18.65 -13.13 4.24
CA LYS A 133 18.08 -12.37 5.39
C LYS A 133 17.29 -13.26 6.35
N ALA A 134 16.69 -14.34 5.87
CA ALA A 134 16.05 -15.33 6.72
C ALA A 134 17.08 -16.15 7.54
N MET A 135 18.27 -16.42 6.98
CA MET A 135 19.33 -17.17 7.67
C MET A 135 20.12 -16.36 8.71
N ILE A 136 20.22 -15.03 8.58
CA ILE A 136 20.95 -14.17 9.55
C ILE A 136 20.17 -13.95 10.87
N LYS A 137 18.90 -14.37 10.94
CA LYS A 137 18.02 -14.19 12.11
C LYS A 137 17.97 -15.38 13.09
N ASN A 138 18.84 -16.40 12.94
CA ASN A 138 19.00 -17.51 13.89
C ASN A 138 20.30 -17.42 14.67
#